data_AF-Q93KY9-F1
#
_entry.id   AF-Q93KY9-F1
#
_cell.length_a   1.000
_cell.length_b   1.000
_cell.length_c   1.000
_cell.angle_alpha   90.00
_cell.angle_beta   90.00
_cell.angle_gamma   90.00
#
_symmetry.space_group_name_H-M   'P 1'
#
loop_
_entity.id
_entity.type
_entity.pdbx_description
1 polymer ?
#
loop_
_entity_poly.entity_id
_entity_poly.type
_entity_poly.pdbx_seq_one_letter_code
_entity_poly.pdbx_strand_id
1 'polypeptide(L)'
;MYEPLEPFAQDFNEVRTLLDDPAGGDRLRELCAAIEAVAERLGAAPAATELDRSNLAKLYRGFLATSRVLAGLQETARAPAS
;
A
#
# COMPACT_ATOMS: atom_id res chain seq x y z
N MET A 1 -1.21 -14.86 -0.87
CA MET A 1 -0.24 -13.74 -0.84
C MET A 1 -0.91 -12.40 -0.54
N TYR A 2 -2.04 -12.09 -1.18
CA TYR A 2 -2.74 -10.80 -1.11
C TYR A 2 -3.82 -10.72 -0.02
N GLU A 3 -3.98 -11.77 0.79
CA GLU A 3 -4.98 -11.85 1.86
C GLU A 3 -4.98 -10.63 2.80
N PRO A 4 -3.82 -10.00 3.15
CA PRO A 4 -3.81 -8.81 4.00
C PRO A 4 -4.57 -7.61 3.41
N LEU A 5 -4.81 -7.58 2.09
CA LEU A 5 -5.51 -6.50 1.40
C LEU A 5 -7.02 -6.73 1.28
N GLU A 6 -7.50 -7.95 1.52
CA GLU A 6 -8.94 -8.27 1.42
C GLU A 6 -9.83 -7.34 2.25
N PRO A 7 -9.47 -6.98 3.50
CA PRO A 7 -10.26 -6.06 4.30
C PRO A 7 -10.33 -4.63 3.74
N PHE A 8 -9.44 -4.27 2.81
CA PHE A 8 -9.28 -2.92 2.27
C PHE A 8 -9.68 -2.81 0.79
N ALA A 9 -10.35 -3.82 0.24
CA ALA A 9 -10.75 -3.82 -1.16
C ALA A 9 -11.58 -2.59 -1.55
N GLN A 10 -12.46 -2.13 -0.65
CA GLN A 10 -13.25 -0.91 -0.87
C GLN A 10 -12.38 0.36 -0.75
N ASP A 11 -11.46 0.40 0.21
CA ASP A 11 -10.56 1.53 0.41
C ASP A 11 -9.71 1.81 -0.85
N PHE A 12 -9.32 0.79 -1.61
CA PHE A 12 -8.64 0.96 -2.90
C PHE A 12 -9.51 1.64 -3.97
N ASN A 13 -10.81 1.36 -3.98
CA ASN A 13 -11.74 2.00 -4.92
C ASN A 13 -12.06 3.44 -4.51
N GLU A 14 -11.87 3.76 -3.23
CA GLU A 14 -12.29 5.01 -2.60
C GLU A 14 -11.14 5.73 -1.89
N VAL A 15 -9.90 5.57 -2.35
CA VAL A 15 -8.69 6.11 -1.70
C VAL A 15 -8.81 7.60 -1.39
N ARG A 16 -9.41 8.37 -2.30
CA ARG A 16 -9.64 9.81 -2.09
C ARG A 16 -10.59 10.08 -0.92
N THR A 17 -11.70 9.33 -0.83
CA THR A 17 -12.63 9.42 0.30
C THR A 17 -11.93 9.14 1.62
N LEU A 18 -11.05 8.13 1.64
CA LEU A 18 -10.27 7.78 2.83
C LEU A 18 -9.24 8.87 3.21
N LEU A 19 -8.63 9.53 2.22
CA LEU A 19 -7.68 10.63 2.44
C LEU A 19 -8.36 11.92 2.92
N ASP A 20 -9.56 12.19 2.43
CA ASP A 20 -10.33 13.40 2.74
C ASP A 20 -11.06 13.29 4.10
N ASP A 21 -11.25 12.08 4.63
CA ASP A 21 -11.88 11.85 5.93
C ASP A 21 -10.93 12.27 7.09
N PRO A 22 -11.30 13.27 7.91
CA PRO A 22 -10.50 13.67 9.07
C PRO A 22 -10.27 12.54 10.09
N ALA A 23 -11.17 11.56 10.15
CA ALA A 23 -11.08 10.38 11.01
C ALA A 23 -10.44 9.17 10.28
N GLY A 24 -10.22 9.24 8.97
CA GLY A 24 -9.71 8.13 8.14
C GLY A 24 -8.24 7.78 8.38
N GLY A 25 -7.55 8.55 9.22
CA GLY A 25 -6.10 8.44 9.35
C GLY A 25 -5.59 7.13 9.94
N ASP A 26 -6.33 6.51 10.85
CA ASP A 26 -5.98 5.19 11.40
C ASP A 26 -6.18 4.11 10.35
N ARG A 27 -7.29 4.19 9.62
CA ARG A 27 -7.63 3.26 8.54
C ARG A 27 -6.62 3.31 7.40
N LEU A 28 -6.14 4.50 7.03
CA LEU A 28 -5.09 4.64 6.03
C LEU A 28 -3.75 4.06 6.49
N ARG A 29 -3.38 4.21 7.77
CA ARG A 29 -2.18 3.56 8.33
C ARG A 29 -2.28 2.04 8.27
N GLU A 30 -3.44 1.48 8.58
CA GLU A 30 -3.70 0.05 8.46
C GLU A 30 -3.59 -0.43 7.00
N LEU A 31 -4.13 0.33 6.04
CA LEU A 31 -3.99 0.05 4.61
C LEU A 31 -2.51 0.05 4.18
N CYS A 32 -1.73 1.07 4.58
CA CYS A 32 -0.30 1.12 4.29
C CYS A 32 0.45 -0.10 4.87
N ALA A 33 0.14 -0.48 6.11
CA ALA A 33 0.73 -1.66 6.74
C ALA A 33 0.35 -2.96 6.00
N ALA A 34 -0.88 -3.08 5.50
CA ALA A 34 -1.31 -4.22 4.69
C ALA A 34 -0.58 -4.29 3.34
N ILE A 35 -0.39 -3.15 2.68
CA ILE A 35 0.38 -3.02 1.43
C ILE A 35 1.84 -3.46 1.65
N GLU A 36 2.46 -3.03 2.75
CA GLU A 36 3.82 -3.43 3.11
C GLU A 36 3.91 -4.93 3.44
N ALA A 37 2.93 -5.48 4.16
CA ALA A 37 2.89 -6.92 4.44
C ALA A 37 2.81 -7.77 3.16
N VAL A 38 2.07 -7.31 2.15
CA VAL A 38 2.06 -7.98 0.83
C VAL A 38 3.39 -7.81 0.11
N ALA A 39 4.02 -6.63 0.18
CA ALA A 39 5.35 -6.42 -0.36
C ALA A 39 6.36 -7.41 0.24
N GLU A 40 6.42 -7.53 1.56
CA GLU A 40 7.31 -8.47 2.24
C GLU A 40 7.07 -9.92 1.81
N ARG A 41 5.80 -10.34 1.68
CA ARG A 41 5.46 -11.67 1.16
C ARG A 41 5.95 -11.87 -0.27
N LEU A 42 5.83 -10.85 -1.13
CA LEU A 42 6.34 -10.86 -2.51
C LEU A 42 7.86 -10.96 -2.57
N GLY A 43 8.57 -10.21 -1.71
CA GLY A 43 10.02 -10.24 -1.62
C GLY A 43 10.57 -11.57 -1.10
N ALA A 44 9.82 -12.24 -0.21
CA ALA A 44 10.20 -13.54 0.36
C ALA A 44 9.75 -14.75 -0.48
N ALA A 45 8.90 -14.55 -1.49
CA ALA A 45 8.36 -15.65 -2.28
C ALA A 45 9.45 -16.33 -3.14
N PRO A 46 9.48 -17.67 -3.19
CA PRO A 46 10.42 -18.38 -4.04
C PRO A 46 10.11 -18.15 -5.53
N ALA A 47 11.15 -18.02 -6.33
CA ALA A 47 11.06 -17.85 -7.79
C ALA A 47 11.59 -19.10 -8.50
N ALA A 48 10.81 -19.64 -9.45
CA ALA A 48 11.21 -20.79 -10.26
C ALA A 48 12.16 -20.38 -11.40
N THR A 49 12.03 -19.16 -11.90
CA THR A 49 12.84 -18.62 -13.00
C THR A 49 13.39 -17.23 -12.67
N GLU A 50 14.36 -16.77 -13.45
CA GLU A 50 14.84 -15.37 -13.38
C GLU A 50 13.73 -14.37 -13.71
N LEU A 51 12.87 -14.71 -14.66
CA LEU A 51 11.72 -13.89 -15.02
C LEU A 51 10.77 -13.74 -13.85
N ASP A 52 10.47 -14.84 -13.14
CA ASP A 52 9.63 -14.81 -11.94
C ASP A 52 10.26 -13.94 -10.85
N ARG A 53 11.57 -14.09 -10.61
CA ARG A 53 12.29 -13.26 -9.64
C ARG A 53 12.22 -11.78 -9.99
N SER A 54 12.42 -11.45 -11.27
CA SER A 54 12.31 -10.08 -11.78
C SER A 54 10.88 -9.53 -11.57
N ASN A 55 9.86 -10.33 -11.85
CA ASN A 55 8.46 -9.94 -11.68
C ASN A 55 8.10 -9.74 -10.22
N LEU A 56 8.49 -10.66 -9.32
CA LEU A 56 8.30 -10.51 -7.87
C LEU A 56 9.00 -9.25 -7.34
N ALA A 57 10.23 -8.97 -7.78
CA ALA A 57 10.95 -7.76 -7.38
C ALA A 57 10.28 -6.46 -7.86
N LYS A 58 9.70 -6.46 -9.07
CA LYS A 58 8.90 -5.33 -9.58
C LYS A 58 7.65 -5.11 -8.72
N LEU A 59 6.92 -6.19 -8.41
CA LEU A 59 5.74 -6.12 -7.56
C LEU A 59 6.09 -5.62 -6.16
N TYR A 60 7.09 -6.19 -5.49
CA TYR A 60 7.60 -5.73 -4.20
C TYR A 60 7.85 -4.20 -4.18
N ARG A 61 8.61 -3.70 -5.17
CA ARG A 61 8.90 -2.26 -5.28
C ARG A 61 7.65 -1.44 -5.55
N GLY A 62 6.73 -1.95 -6.36
CA GLY A 62 5.45 -1.31 -6.65
C GLY A 62 4.62 -1.12 -5.39
N PHE A 63 4.43 -2.18 -4.59
CA PHE A 63 3.68 -2.10 -3.33
C PHE A 63 4.34 -1.12 -2.34
N LEU A 64 5.67 -1.16 -2.16
CA LEU A 64 6.36 -0.19 -1.30
C LEU A 64 6.19 1.26 -1.78
N ALA A 65 6.27 1.49 -3.08
CA ALA A 65 6.04 2.83 -3.64
C ALA A 65 4.60 3.30 -3.35
N THR A 66 3.60 2.43 -3.50
CA THR A 66 2.21 2.73 -3.18
C THR A 66 2.02 3.12 -1.71
N SER A 67 2.56 2.34 -0.76
CA SER A 67 2.48 2.67 0.68
C SER A 67 3.03 4.07 0.96
N ARG A 68 4.22 4.38 0.41
CA ARG A 68 4.87 5.68 0.59
C ARG A 68 4.08 6.84 0.00
N VAL A 69 3.48 6.65 -1.18
CA VAL A 69 2.64 7.67 -1.81
C VAL A 69 1.41 7.94 -0.95
N LEU A 70 0.72 6.91 -0.48
CA LEU A 70 -0.46 7.07 0.37
C LEU A 70 -0.14 7.78 1.69
N ALA A 71 0.97 7.40 2.35
CA ALA A 71 1.44 8.07 3.56
C ALA A 71 1.77 9.55 3.29
N GLY A 72 2.48 9.86 2.21
CA GLY A 72 2.83 11.24 1.85
C GLY A 72 1.62 12.11 1.48
N LEU A 73 0.60 11.52 0.84
CA LEU A 73 -0.66 12.20 0.56
C LEU A 73 -1.41 12.56 1.86
N GLN A 74 -1.39 11.67 2.85
CA GLN A 74 -1.99 11.94 4.17
C GLN A 74 -1.31 13.10 4.90
N GLU A 75 0.03 13.14 4.87
CA GLU A 75 0.82 14.22 5.46
C GLU A 75 0.51 15.56 4.78
N THR A 76 0.40 15.54 3.44
CA THR A 76 0.06 16.73 2.65
C THR A 76 -1.36 17.22 2.93
N ALA A 77 -2.33 16.32 3.03
CA ALA A 77 -3.72 16.66 3.35
C ALA A 77 -3.89 17.25 4.77
N ARG A 78 -3.00 16.88 5.69
CA ARG A 78 -2.98 17.38 7.08
C ARG A 78 -2.18 18.67 7.26
N ALA A 79 -1.36 19.06 6.29
CA ALA A 79 -0.64 20.33 6.34
C ALA A 79 -1.63 21.47 6.06
N PRO A 80 -1.79 22.46 6.96
CA PRO A 80 -2.60 23.63 6.66
C PRO A 80 -1.99 24.36 5.46
N ALA A 81 -2.83 24.78 4.51
CA ALA A 81 -2.41 25.66 3.43
C ALA A 81 -1.87 26.95 4.05
N SER A 82 -0.56 27.15 3.94
CA SER A 82 0.16 28.35 4.39
C SER A 82 -0.09 29.54 3.50
#